data_AF-A0A6P7GS33-F1
#
_entry.id   AF-A0A6P7GS33-F1
#
_cell.length_a   1.000
_cell.length_b   1.000
_cell.length_c   1.000
_cell.angle_alpha   90.00
_cell.angle_beta   90.00
_cell.angle_gamma   90.00
#
_symmetry.space_group_name_H-M   'P 1'
#
loop_
_entity.id
_entity.type
_entity.pdbx_description
1 polymer ?
#
loop_
_entity_poly.entity_id
_entity_poly.type
_entity_poly.pdbx_seq_one_letter_code
_entity_poly.pdbx_strand_id
1 'polypeptide(L)'
;MGHIPRLCRQMGSNIRQIVVPKSAICILNSLSMSTICVSAIAQSDCMHPLKQAMQVRKDMVAVACEALNRLFSSNQDQLIKQALDVEFVQFLLTLLEARLELIDNPAMTKAQIVKALKSMTRSLLYGEKVTSILEKSSIWSEYKDQKHDLFISSTPISGYLTGGTPATAGYLTQGPSAKVNSAPPPVDRDDPLIRNDGI
;
A
#
# COMPACT_ATOMS: atom_id res chain seq x y z
N MET A 1 1.89 -18.84 -27.12
CA MET A 1 1.33 -19.09 -25.76
C MET A 1 2.30 -18.51 -24.73
N GLY A 2 2.05 -17.29 -24.24
CA GLY A 2 2.96 -16.59 -23.33
C GLY A 2 2.95 -17.13 -21.89
N HIS A 3 3.97 -16.78 -21.11
CA HIS A 3 4.08 -17.16 -19.69
C HIS A 3 3.04 -16.46 -18.80
N ILE A 4 2.64 -15.24 -19.12
CA ILE A 4 1.65 -14.46 -18.36
C ILE A 4 0.26 -15.12 -18.34
N PRO A 5 -0.36 -15.50 -19.48
CA PRO A 5 -1.63 -16.23 -19.46
C PRO A 5 -1.57 -17.54 -18.65
N ARG A 6 -0.43 -18.25 -18.70
CA ARG A 6 -0.22 -19.49 -17.92
C ARG A 6 -0.16 -19.20 -16.42
N LEU A 7 0.54 -18.15 -16.01
CA LEU A 7 0.60 -17.69 -14.62
C LEU A 7 -0.80 -17.36 -14.09
N CYS A 8 -1.57 -16.53 -14.82
CA CYS A 8 -2.92 -16.14 -14.44
C CYS A 8 -3.82 -17.37 -14.25
N ARG A 9 -3.77 -18.34 -15.16
CA ARG A 9 -4.55 -19.57 -15.04
C ARG A 9 -4.17 -20.40 -13.81
N GLN A 10 -2.88 -20.59 -13.56
CA GLN A 10 -2.40 -21.42 -12.45
C GLN A 10 -2.72 -20.81 -11.08
N MET A 11 -2.72 -19.48 -10.99
CA MET A 11 -3.02 -18.73 -9.75
C MET A 11 -4.36 -19.11 -9.12
N GLY A 12 -5.40 -19.35 -9.94
CA GLY A 12 -6.74 -19.74 -9.48
C GLY A 12 -7.06 -21.24 -9.59
N SER A 13 -6.36 -21.97 -10.47
CA SER A 13 -6.67 -23.39 -10.72
C SER A 13 -6.04 -24.35 -9.72
N ASN A 14 -4.89 -23.99 -9.12
CA ASN A 14 -4.14 -24.88 -8.23
C ASN A 14 -4.15 -24.41 -6.77
N ILE A 15 -5.34 -23.99 -6.30
CA ILE A 15 -5.53 -23.49 -4.93
C ILE A 15 -5.30 -24.54 -3.84
N ARG A 16 -5.32 -25.84 -4.19
CA ARG A 16 -4.99 -26.94 -3.26
C ARG A 16 -3.52 -26.91 -2.84
N GLN A 17 -2.64 -26.42 -3.69
CA GLN A 17 -1.22 -26.25 -3.37
C GLN A 17 -0.99 -24.84 -2.88
N ILE A 18 -1.07 -24.64 -1.57
CA ILE A 18 -1.05 -23.32 -0.90
C ILE A 18 0.17 -22.46 -1.31
N VAL A 19 1.28 -23.10 -1.72
CA VAL A 19 2.50 -22.44 -2.24
C VAL A 19 2.26 -21.76 -3.60
N VAL A 20 1.45 -22.37 -4.48
CA VAL A 20 1.23 -21.88 -5.84
C VAL A 20 0.56 -20.49 -5.86
N PRO A 21 -0.56 -20.24 -5.15
CA PRO A 21 -1.15 -18.91 -5.10
C PRO A 21 -0.21 -17.86 -4.51
N LYS A 22 0.58 -18.20 -3.48
CA LYS A 22 1.58 -17.27 -2.91
C LYS A 22 2.61 -16.86 -3.95
N SER A 23 3.27 -17.83 -4.57
CA SER A 23 4.29 -17.56 -5.58
C SER A 23 3.71 -16.82 -6.78
N ALA A 24 2.50 -17.18 -7.22
CA ALA A 24 1.83 -16.51 -8.31
C ALA A 24 1.51 -15.03 -8.00
N ILE A 25 1.01 -14.72 -6.80
CA ILE A 25 0.78 -13.34 -6.35
C ILE A 25 2.10 -12.56 -6.29
N CYS A 26 3.18 -13.15 -5.76
CA CYS A 26 4.49 -12.50 -5.73
C CYS A 26 5.01 -12.17 -7.14
N ILE A 27 4.93 -13.14 -8.07
CA ILE A 27 5.35 -12.95 -9.46
C ILE A 27 4.48 -11.87 -10.12
N LEU A 28 3.16 -11.91 -9.91
CA LEU A 28 2.24 -10.90 -10.44
C LEU A 28 2.60 -9.50 -9.92
N ASN A 29 2.93 -9.36 -8.64
CA ASN A 29 3.35 -8.09 -8.06
C ASN A 29 4.62 -7.57 -8.73
N SER A 30 5.63 -8.43 -8.94
CA SER A 30 6.84 -8.04 -9.66
C SER A 30 6.54 -7.64 -11.12
N LEU A 31 5.68 -8.39 -11.82
CA LEU A 31 5.28 -8.08 -13.20
C LEU A 31 4.51 -6.75 -13.30
N SER A 32 3.74 -6.39 -12.26
CA SER A 32 2.98 -5.14 -12.23
C SER A 32 3.85 -3.88 -12.25
N MET A 33 5.16 -4.01 -12.01
CA MET A 33 6.13 -2.90 -12.10
C MET A 33 6.47 -2.55 -13.56
N SER A 34 6.16 -3.41 -14.52
CA SER A 34 6.45 -3.20 -15.95
C SER A 34 5.16 -2.94 -16.73
N THR A 35 5.06 -1.79 -17.39
CA THR A 35 3.89 -1.42 -18.22
C THR A 35 3.63 -2.39 -19.37
N ILE A 36 4.70 -2.98 -19.93
CA ILE A 36 4.61 -4.02 -20.98
C ILE A 36 3.95 -5.28 -20.40
N CYS A 37 4.40 -5.72 -19.22
CA CYS A 37 3.82 -6.89 -18.56
C CYS A 37 2.37 -6.63 -18.16
N VAL A 38 2.05 -5.42 -17.67
CA VAL A 38 0.68 -5.02 -17.32
C VAL A 38 -0.24 -5.08 -18.55
N SER A 39 0.23 -4.62 -19.71
CA SER A 39 -0.54 -4.71 -20.96
C SER A 39 -0.80 -6.17 -21.36
N ALA A 40 0.20 -7.05 -21.21
CA ALA A 40 0.02 -8.48 -21.46
C ALA A 40 -0.88 -9.18 -20.42
N ILE A 41 -0.84 -8.73 -19.16
CA ILE A 41 -1.75 -9.18 -18.10
C ILE A 41 -3.19 -8.76 -18.44
N ALA A 42 -3.39 -7.53 -18.94
CA ALA A 42 -4.72 -7.04 -19.34
C ALA A 42 -5.35 -7.87 -20.47
N GLN A 43 -4.53 -8.44 -21.35
CA GLN A 43 -4.99 -9.35 -22.40
C GLN A 43 -5.26 -10.78 -21.90
N SER A 44 -5.00 -11.06 -20.62
CA SER A 44 -5.20 -12.37 -19.99
C SER A 44 -6.29 -12.29 -18.91
N ASP A 45 -7.03 -13.37 -18.67
CA ASP A 45 -8.02 -13.40 -17.58
C ASP A 45 -7.33 -13.50 -16.21
N CYS A 46 -7.01 -12.36 -15.60
CA CYS A 46 -6.25 -12.29 -14.36
C CYS A 46 -7.10 -12.02 -13.12
N MET A 47 -8.21 -11.28 -13.25
CA MET A 47 -8.97 -10.81 -12.08
C MET A 47 -9.68 -11.94 -11.32
N HIS A 48 -10.31 -12.89 -12.03
CA HIS A 48 -10.95 -14.04 -11.37
C HIS A 48 -9.94 -14.93 -10.62
N PRO A 49 -8.83 -15.40 -11.25
CA PRO A 49 -7.84 -16.19 -10.53
C PRO A 49 -7.18 -15.47 -9.36
N LEU A 50 -6.95 -14.15 -9.48
CA LEU A 50 -6.41 -13.34 -8.40
C LEU A 50 -7.39 -13.24 -7.22
N LYS A 51 -8.69 -13.04 -7.47
CA LYS A 51 -9.74 -13.04 -6.44
C LYS A 51 -9.71 -14.35 -5.64
N GLN A 52 -9.69 -15.49 -6.33
CA GLN A 52 -9.63 -16.81 -5.70
C GLN A 52 -8.34 -17.00 -4.88
N ALA A 53 -7.20 -16.59 -5.44
CA ALA A 53 -5.92 -16.69 -4.74
C ALA A 53 -5.91 -15.87 -3.43
N MET A 54 -6.44 -14.65 -3.45
CA MET A 54 -6.55 -13.80 -2.26
C MET A 54 -7.49 -14.37 -1.18
N GLN A 55 -8.56 -15.06 -1.59
CA GLN A 55 -9.48 -15.70 -0.65
C GLN A 55 -8.84 -16.88 0.10
N VAL A 56 -7.96 -17.64 -0.58
CA VAL A 56 -7.24 -18.78 0.00
C VAL A 56 -6.01 -18.33 0.79
N ARG A 57 -5.29 -17.31 0.30
CA ARG A 57 -4.07 -16.75 0.92
C ARG A 57 -4.34 -15.35 1.48
N LYS A 58 -5.05 -15.31 2.61
CA LYS A 58 -5.35 -14.05 3.33
C LYS A 58 -4.10 -13.27 3.75
N ASP A 59 -3.00 -13.97 4.00
CA ASP A 59 -1.68 -13.38 4.29
C ASP A 59 -1.05 -12.66 3.09
N MET A 60 -1.49 -12.97 1.86
CA MET A 60 -0.97 -12.38 0.63
C MET A 60 -1.82 -11.21 0.11
N VAL A 61 -2.90 -10.85 0.80
CA VAL A 61 -3.82 -9.77 0.39
C VAL A 61 -3.09 -8.43 0.27
N ALA A 62 -2.16 -8.13 1.18
CA ALA A 62 -1.39 -6.87 1.13
C ALA A 62 -0.58 -6.74 -0.17
N VAL A 63 0.15 -7.81 -0.54
CA VAL A 63 0.96 -7.86 -1.77
C VAL A 63 0.08 -7.80 -3.01
N ALA A 64 -1.06 -8.51 -3.00
CA ALA A 64 -2.01 -8.45 -4.10
C ALA A 64 -2.62 -7.04 -4.27
N CYS A 65 -2.95 -6.34 -3.19
CA CYS A 65 -3.47 -4.98 -3.23
C CYS A 65 -2.45 -3.96 -3.77
N GLU A 66 -1.16 -4.13 -3.47
CA GLU A 66 -0.09 -3.32 -4.08
C GLU A 66 -0.04 -3.52 -5.60
N ALA A 67 -0.10 -4.77 -6.05
CA ALA A 67 -0.14 -5.11 -7.47
C ALA A 67 -1.39 -4.53 -8.14
N LEU A 68 -2.57 -4.68 -7.53
CA LEU A 68 -3.84 -4.16 -8.03
C LEU A 68 -3.83 -2.64 -8.20
N ASN A 69 -3.24 -1.92 -7.25
CA ASN A 69 -3.11 -0.48 -7.36
C ASN A 69 -2.32 -0.07 -8.62
N ARG A 70 -1.23 -0.77 -8.94
CA ARG A 70 -0.45 -0.55 -10.18
C ARG A 70 -1.24 -0.95 -11.42
N LEU A 71 -1.88 -2.12 -11.38
CA LEU A 71 -2.69 -2.65 -12.47
C LEU A 71 -3.83 -1.69 -12.86
N PHE A 72 -4.61 -1.19 -11.90
CA PHE A 72 -5.71 -0.27 -12.19
C PHE A 72 -5.25 1.17 -12.47
N SER A 73 -4.05 1.55 -12.04
CA SER A 73 -3.47 2.86 -12.38
C SER A 73 -2.83 2.89 -13.77
N SER A 74 -2.81 1.77 -14.51
CA SER A 74 -2.15 1.64 -15.81
C SER A 74 -3.01 2.04 -17.03
N ASN A 75 -4.20 2.60 -16.81
CA ASN A 75 -5.18 2.96 -17.85
C ASN A 75 -5.58 1.80 -18.79
N GLN A 76 -5.47 0.55 -18.33
CA GLN A 76 -5.93 -0.63 -19.06
C GLN A 76 -7.39 -0.92 -18.74
N ASP A 77 -8.32 -0.38 -19.53
CA ASP A 77 -9.78 -0.55 -19.30
C ASP A 77 -10.21 -2.02 -19.29
N GLN A 78 -9.49 -2.90 -20.00
CA GLN A 78 -9.75 -4.33 -20.01
C GLN A 78 -9.61 -4.97 -18.61
N LEU A 79 -8.67 -4.49 -17.78
CA LEU A 79 -8.54 -4.97 -16.39
C LEU A 79 -9.76 -4.56 -15.55
N ILE A 80 -10.30 -3.37 -15.79
CA ILE A 80 -11.45 -2.85 -15.07
C ILE A 80 -12.72 -3.59 -15.51
N LYS A 81 -12.85 -3.89 -16.80
CA LYS A 81 -13.90 -4.76 -17.32
C LYS A 81 -13.87 -6.14 -16.62
N GLN A 82 -12.72 -6.81 -16.65
CA GLN A 82 -12.55 -8.10 -15.98
C GLN A 82 -12.87 -8.02 -14.47
N ALA A 83 -12.50 -6.93 -13.80
CA ALA A 83 -12.79 -6.71 -12.40
C ALA A 83 -14.29 -6.56 -12.14
N LEU A 84 -15.02 -5.88 -13.03
CA LEU A 84 -16.48 -5.75 -12.93
C LEU A 84 -17.19 -7.07 -13.20
N ASP A 85 -16.74 -7.85 -14.18
CA ASP A 85 -17.34 -9.13 -14.55
C ASP A 85 -17.29 -10.18 -13.42
N VAL A 86 -16.36 -10.02 -12.48
CA VAL A 86 -16.15 -10.95 -11.36
C VAL A 86 -16.51 -10.34 -10.00
N GLU A 87 -17.23 -9.22 -10.00
CA GLU A 87 -17.64 -8.48 -8.79
C GLU A 87 -16.44 -8.16 -7.87
N PHE A 88 -15.31 -7.78 -8.48
CA PHE A 88 -14.07 -7.51 -7.76
C PHE A 88 -14.18 -6.24 -6.92
N VAL A 89 -14.97 -5.25 -7.36
CA VAL A 89 -15.24 -4.03 -6.59
C VAL A 89 -15.94 -4.36 -5.26
N GLN A 90 -16.94 -5.25 -5.30
CA GLN A 90 -17.62 -5.73 -4.08
C GLN A 90 -16.63 -6.43 -3.17
N PHE A 91 -15.79 -7.30 -3.73
CA PHE A 91 -14.76 -8.00 -2.97
C PHE A 91 -13.79 -7.03 -2.27
N LEU A 92 -13.31 -6.00 -2.96
CA LEU A 92 -12.46 -4.97 -2.35
C LEU A 92 -13.16 -4.21 -1.22
N LEU A 93 -14.46 -3.91 -1.36
CA LEU A 93 -15.24 -3.29 -0.28
C LEU A 93 -15.33 -4.20 0.95
N THR A 94 -15.54 -5.51 0.77
CA THR A 94 -15.54 -6.45 1.91
C THR A 94 -14.18 -6.54 2.61
N LEU A 95 -13.08 -6.32 1.89
CA LEU A 95 -11.74 -6.25 2.49
C LEU A 95 -11.50 -4.95 3.27
N LEU A 96 -12.14 -3.83 2.88
CA LEU A 96 -12.08 -2.58 3.64
C LEU A 96 -12.79 -2.71 4.99
N GLU A 97 -13.91 -3.44 5.05
CA GLU A 97 -14.62 -3.72 6.29
C GLU A 97 -13.87 -4.74 7.17
N ALA A 98 -13.17 -5.69 6.56
CA ALA A 98 -12.45 -6.72 7.29
C ALA A 98 -11.35 -6.17 8.22
N ARG A 99 -11.05 -6.95 9.27
CA ARG A 99 -9.97 -6.67 10.24
C ARG A 99 -8.57 -6.95 9.69
N LEU A 100 -8.45 -7.78 8.66
CA LEU A 100 -7.17 -8.17 8.02
C LEU A 100 -6.11 -8.69 9.01
N GLU A 101 -6.50 -9.59 9.91
CA GLU A 101 -5.69 -10.06 11.05
C GLU A 101 -4.36 -10.74 10.67
N LEU A 102 -4.22 -11.20 9.43
CA LEU A 102 -3.02 -11.88 8.92
C LEU A 102 -2.07 -10.93 8.18
N ILE A 103 -2.30 -9.62 8.27
CA ILE A 103 -1.53 -8.58 7.58
C ILE A 103 -0.83 -7.70 8.61
N ASP A 104 0.48 -7.49 8.44
CA ASP A 104 1.31 -6.69 9.35
C ASP A 104 0.83 -5.23 9.46
N ASN A 105 0.42 -4.64 8.33
CA ASN A 105 -0.09 -3.27 8.28
C ASN A 105 -1.46 -3.18 7.58
N PRO A 106 -2.56 -3.41 8.33
CA PRO A 106 -3.92 -3.32 7.82
C PRO A 106 -4.26 -1.93 7.28
N ALA A 107 -3.83 -0.86 7.95
CA ALA A 107 -4.11 0.51 7.55
C ALA A 107 -3.51 0.84 6.17
N MET A 108 -2.24 0.48 5.96
CA MET A 108 -1.58 0.61 4.65
C MET A 108 -2.31 -0.18 3.58
N THR A 109 -2.73 -1.42 3.88
CA THR A 109 -3.45 -2.26 2.92
C THR A 109 -4.81 -1.67 2.54
N LYS A 110 -5.56 -1.15 3.52
CA LYS A 110 -6.81 -0.43 3.27
C LYS A 110 -6.58 0.81 2.41
N ALA A 111 -5.52 1.58 2.66
CA ALA A 111 -5.16 2.71 1.82
C ALA A 111 -4.84 2.30 0.37
N GLN A 112 -4.15 1.17 0.16
CA GLN A 112 -3.92 0.62 -1.18
C GLN A 112 -5.24 0.24 -1.88
N ILE A 113 -6.17 -0.38 -1.15
CA ILE A 113 -7.50 -0.73 -1.68
C ILE A 113 -8.27 0.53 -2.08
N VAL A 114 -8.31 1.56 -1.23
CA VAL A 114 -8.96 2.84 -1.55
C VAL A 114 -8.32 3.47 -2.79
N LYS A 115 -6.99 3.46 -2.88
CA LYS A 115 -6.27 4.01 -4.04
C LYS A 115 -6.61 3.23 -5.32
N ALA A 116 -6.64 1.90 -5.26
CA ALA A 116 -7.05 1.04 -6.37
C ALA A 116 -8.48 1.34 -6.84
N LEU A 117 -9.44 1.45 -5.91
CA LEU A 117 -10.84 1.80 -6.22
C LEU A 117 -10.95 3.19 -6.86
N LYS A 118 -10.23 4.20 -6.34
CA LYS A 118 -10.16 5.54 -6.96
C LYS A 118 -9.52 5.53 -8.33
N SER A 119 -8.54 4.65 -8.58
CA SER A 119 -7.95 4.50 -9.92
C SER A 119 -8.97 3.91 -10.91
N MET A 120 -9.80 2.96 -10.47
CA MET A 120 -10.84 2.36 -11.32
C MET A 120 -11.91 3.37 -11.74
N THR A 121 -12.29 4.34 -10.89
CA THR A 121 -13.28 5.37 -11.25
C THR A 121 -12.79 6.35 -12.32
N ARG A 122 -11.48 6.40 -12.59
CA ARG A 122 -10.88 7.25 -13.63
C ARG A 122 -10.97 6.65 -15.03
N SER A 123 -11.42 5.39 -15.15
CA SER A 123 -11.66 4.76 -16.45
C SER A 123 -12.71 5.51 -17.26
N LEU A 124 -12.39 5.81 -18.52
CA LEU A 124 -13.31 6.50 -19.42
C LEU A 124 -14.50 5.61 -19.81
N LEU A 125 -14.30 4.30 -19.87
CA LEU A 125 -15.33 3.35 -20.32
C LEU A 125 -16.18 2.80 -19.18
N TYR A 126 -15.57 2.56 -18.02
CA TYR A 126 -16.21 1.83 -16.93
C TYR A 126 -16.26 2.61 -15.61
N GLY A 127 -15.67 3.81 -15.55
CA GLY A 127 -15.57 4.61 -14.34
C GLY A 127 -16.92 4.97 -13.72
N GLU A 128 -17.93 5.28 -14.55
CA GLU A 128 -19.28 5.57 -14.07
C GLU A 128 -19.96 4.35 -13.43
N LYS A 129 -19.75 3.16 -14.00
CA LYS A 129 -20.27 1.90 -13.46
C LYS A 129 -19.60 1.57 -12.12
N VAL A 130 -18.29 1.74 -12.02
CA VAL A 130 -17.55 1.60 -10.75
C VAL A 130 -18.04 2.61 -9.72
N THR A 131 -18.22 3.87 -10.10
CA THR A 131 -18.70 4.93 -9.21
C THR A 131 -20.11 4.63 -8.70
N SER A 132 -21.01 4.19 -9.58
CA SER A 132 -22.38 3.82 -9.21
C SER A 132 -22.44 2.66 -8.21
N ILE A 133 -21.48 1.74 -8.28
CA ILE A 133 -21.32 0.66 -7.30
C ILE A 133 -20.83 1.22 -5.97
N LEU A 134 -19.82 2.09 -5.99
CA LEU A 134 -19.19 2.64 -4.81
C LEU A 134 -20.15 3.55 -4.02
N GLU A 135 -20.93 4.39 -4.69
CA GLU A 135 -21.90 5.29 -4.03
C GLU A 135 -23.06 4.54 -3.34
N LYS A 136 -23.32 3.29 -3.70
CA LYS A 136 -24.29 2.43 -2.99
C LYS A 136 -23.73 1.80 -1.71
N SER A 137 -22.42 1.86 -1.52
CA SER A 137 -21.74 1.22 -0.40
C SER A 137 -21.58 2.19 0.77
N SER A 138 -22.17 1.85 1.92
CA SER A 138 -21.96 2.58 3.18
C SER A 138 -20.48 2.57 3.58
N ILE A 139 -19.79 1.45 3.35
CA ILE A 139 -18.35 1.32 3.62
C ILE A 139 -17.59 2.37 2.82
N TRP A 140 -17.89 2.53 1.52
CA TRP A 140 -17.17 3.49 0.69
C TRP A 140 -17.33 4.93 1.18
N SER A 141 -18.51 5.31 1.68
CA SER A 141 -18.77 6.65 2.22
C SER A 141 -17.81 7.01 3.36
N GLU A 142 -17.40 6.04 4.17
CA GLU A 142 -16.42 6.27 5.24
C GLU A 142 -15.01 6.51 4.67
N TYR A 143 -14.60 5.80 3.62
CA TYR A 143 -13.22 5.84 3.11
C TYR A 143 -12.97 6.87 2.00
N LYS A 144 -14.01 7.36 1.30
CA LYS A 144 -13.83 8.17 0.09
C LYS A 144 -13.12 9.50 0.36
N ASP A 145 -13.33 10.10 1.54
CA ASP A 145 -12.78 11.41 1.92
C ASP A 145 -11.59 11.32 2.89
N GLN A 146 -11.29 10.14 3.45
CA GLN A 146 -10.22 9.92 4.45
C GLN A 146 -8.81 9.84 3.85
N LYS A 147 -8.29 10.96 3.32
CA LYS A 147 -6.95 11.00 2.73
C LYS A 147 -5.80 11.13 3.74
N HIS A 148 -6.06 11.52 5.00
CA HIS A 148 -5.02 11.83 6.00
C HIS A 148 -5.14 11.10 7.35
N ASP A 149 -6.34 10.71 7.79
CA ASP A 149 -6.51 10.09 9.13
C ASP A 149 -6.07 8.63 9.21
N LEU A 150 -5.93 7.92 8.07
CA LEU A 150 -5.42 6.54 8.08
C LEU A 150 -3.94 6.41 8.48
N PHE A 151 -3.19 7.51 8.54
CA PHE A 151 -1.76 7.51 8.89
C PHE A 151 -1.45 8.00 10.30
N ILE A 152 -2.45 8.47 11.07
CA ILE A 152 -2.23 8.75 12.49
C ILE A 152 -2.44 7.45 13.25
N SER A 153 -1.36 6.68 13.37
CA SER A 153 -1.18 5.77 14.49
C SER A 153 -1.47 6.59 15.75
N SER A 154 -2.58 6.30 16.43
CA SER A 154 -2.75 6.75 17.80
C SER A 154 -1.68 6.03 18.63
N THR A 155 -0.47 6.59 18.67
CA THR A 155 0.45 6.36 19.77
C THR A 155 -0.05 7.26 20.90
N PRO A 156 -0.77 6.73 21.91
CA PRO A 156 -0.93 7.47 23.13
C PRO A 156 0.45 7.57 23.79
N ILE A 157 1.22 8.60 23.44
CA ILE A 157 2.28 9.09 24.32
C ILE A 157 1.54 9.84 25.44
N SER A 158 0.91 9.04 26.30
CA SER A 158 0.27 9.48 27.52
C SER A 158 1.29 9.31 28.63
N GLY A 159 1.88 10.41 29.10
CA GLY A 159 2.55 10.41 30.40
C GLY A 159 3.89 11.13 30.54
N TYR A 160 4.12 12.26 29.87
CA TYR A 160 5.30 13.07 30.22
C TYR A 160 5.07 14.57 30.28
N LEU A 161 3.93 15.05 30.80
CA LEU A 161 3.77 16.45 31.17
C LEU A 161 2.78 16.63 32.33
N THR A 162 3.19 16.32 33.55
CA THR A 162 2.69 17.00 34.76
C THR A 162 3.87 17.31 35.66
N GLY A 163 4.38 18.53 35.56
CA GLY A 163 5.28 19.09 36.55
C GLY A 163 4.57 19.31 37.89
N GLY A 164 5.27 19.02 38.99
CA GLY A 164 4.76 19.29 40.34
C GLY A 164 5.52 18.60 41.49
N THR A 165 6.86 18.75 41.55
CA THR A 165 7.78 18.81 42.73
C THR A 165 7.61 17.84 43.94
N PRO A 166 8.54 17.80 44.93
CA PRO A 166 9.59 16.78 45.00
C PRO A 166 9.56 15.92 46.31
N ALA A 167 9.99 14.66 46.27
CA ALA A 167 10.35 13.94 47.49
C ALA A 167 11.37 12.82 47.23
N THR A 168 12.58 13.03 47.76
CA THR A 168 13.48 12.02 48.31
C THR A 168 14.14 11.02 47.36
N ALA A 169 15.31 11.43 46.87
CA ALA A 169 16.56 10.68 46.73
C ALA A 169 16.50 9.13 46.81
N GLY A 170 16.57 8.49 45.64
CA GLY A 170 16.98 7.10 45.46
C GLY A 170 17.82 7.00 44.18
N TYR A 171 19.07 6.60 44.34
CA TYR A 171 20.14 6.49 43.34
C TYR A 171 19.67 6.12 41.91
N LEU A 172 19.75 7.07 40.98
CA LEU A 172 19.63 6.85 39.53
C LEU A 172 20.94 7.27 38.87
N THR A 173 21.68 6.28 38.37
CA THR A 173 22.92 6.45 37.62
C THR A 173 22.66 7.26 36.36
N GLN A 174 23.32 8.41 36.32
CA GLN A 174 23.21 9.48 35.35
C GLN A 174 23.72 9.06 33.96
N GLY A 175 22.81 9.04 32.97
CA GLY A 175 23.15 9.09 31.54
C GLY A 175 22.82 10.48 30.99
N PRO A 176 23.75 11.25 30.41
CA PRO A 176 23.50 12.65 30.04
C PRO A 176 22.67 12.80 28.76
N SER A 177 21.47 13.36 28.88
CA SER A 177 20.69 13.91 27.77
C SER A 177 21.35 15.21 27.27
N ALA A 178 21.99 15.16 26.10
CA ALA A 178 22.49 16.36 25.43
C ALA A 178 21.32 17.21 24.92
N LYS A 179 21.21 18.42 25.45
CA LYS A 179 20.33 19.47 24.92
C LYS A 179 20.84 19.86 23.53
N VAL A 180 20.09 19.53 22.49
CA VAL A 180 20.38 19.97 21.12
C VAL A 180 19.92 21.43 21.02
N ASN A 181 20.86 22.37 21.17
CA ASN A 181 20.63 23.77 20.87
C ASN A 181 20.36 23.92 19.37
N SER A 182 19.16 24.32 19.01
CA SER A 182 18.78 24.67 17.65
C SER A 182 19.34 26.05 17.29
N ALA A 183 20.58 26.09 16.80
CA ALA A 183 21.13 27.23 16.09
C ALA A 183 21.66 26.73 14.73
N PRO A 184 21.29 27.36 13.60
CA PRO A 184 21.79 26.95 12.29
C PRO A 184 23.30 27.21 12.19
N PRO A 185 24.07 26.31 11.53
CA PRO A 185 25.51 26.46 11.41
C PRO A 185 25.86 27.72 10.60
N PRO A 186 26.89 28.50 11.02
CA PRO A 186 27.35 29.68 10.29
C PRO A 186 27.87 29.32 8.90
N VAL A 187 27.47 30.11 7.91
CA VAL A 187 28.05 30.08 6.56
C VAL A 187 29.36 30.86 6.62
N ASP A 188 30.50 30.16 6.62
CA ASP A 188 31.79 30.83 6.49
C ASP A 188 31.96 31.27 5.03
N ARG A 189 31.97 32.60 4.83
CA ARG A 189 32.23 33.27 3.56
C ARG A 189 33.72 33.62 3.50
N ASP A 190 34.42 32.92 2.61
CA ASP A 190 35.59 33.25 1.78
C ASP A 190 36.82 34.03 2.33
N ASP A 191 37.99 33.38 2.08
CA ASP A 191 39.34 33.88 1.68
C ASP A 191 40.13 34.78 2.66
N PRO A 192 41.45 35.06 2.50
CA PRO A 192 42.51 34.54 1.60
C PRO A 192 43.86 34.21 2.32
N LEU A 193 44.88 33.74 1.55
CA LEU A 193 46.34 33.70 1.88
C LEU A 193 46.77 32.55 2.83
N ILE A 194 47.69 31.65 2.44
CA ILE A 194 49.17 31.78 2.47
C ILE A 194 49.72 30.58 1.64
N ARG A 195 50.29 30.75 0.43
CA ARG A 195 51.74 30.92 0.10
C ARG A 195 52.67 29.97 0.89
N ASN A 196 53.20 28.89 0.32
CA ASN A 196 54.52 28.74 -0.34
C ASN A 196 54.70 27.21 -0.56
N ASP A 197 55.52 26.66 -1.46
CA ASP A 197 56.80 27.11 -2.00
C ASP A 197 57.10 26.39 -3.32
N GLY A 198 57.98 27.00 -4.12
CA GLY A 198 58.41 26.49 -5.41
C GLY A 198 59.57 25.49 -5.34
N ILE A 199 59.81 24.92 -6.53
CA ILE A 199 61.05 24.41 -7.16
C ILE A 199 62.25 24.18 -6.22
#